data_AF-A0A6G7XXD6-F1
#
_entry.id   AF-A0A6G7XXD6-F1
#
_cell.length_a   1.000
_cell.length_b   1.000
_cell.length_c   1.000
_cell.angle_alpha   90.00
_cell.angle_beta   90.00
_cell.angle_gamma   90.00
#
_symmetry.space_group_name_H-M   'P 1'
#
loop_
_entity.id
_entity.type
_entity.pdbx_description
1 polymer ?
#
loop_
_entity_poly.entity_id
_entity_poly.type
_entity_poly.pdbx_seq_one_letter_code
_entity_poly.pdbx_strand_id
1 'polypeptide(L)'
;MKKSIMTIVMLVMVAIMSGCAVNADATPEITYPKLNDLTSQTEEPYRFEIETVQEPLEELGVEEREASYVVDGGASWIFAKTQDGERGYKETKYKLTYNKKDELLSRVEIPNSTEVYDSTPTVYEGGQVAQPGAYYEASRITRYGVDCVGCNMGADGRGGTASGVGVGLDSVRQKDGTWLPGMTYEGYYVIATSSALPLCTVVEVSNHTVSGAGIQPGVPFRAIVLDRGGAIQGSKIDLYAGSESALSMSQGHAQDASVEIISLNSRYQSDGLWNCGV
;
A
#
# COMPACT_ATOMS: atom_id res chain seq x y z
N MET A 1 -78.52 -60.27 -36.61
CA MET A 1 -78.77 -58.96 -37.26
C MET A 1 -79.82 -58.19 -36.47
N LYS A 2 -79.46 -57.09 -35.81
CA LYS A 2 -80.40 -55.99 -35.48
C LYS A 2 -79.66 -54.77 -34.90
N LYS A 3 -79.49 -53.79 -35.79
CA LYS A 3 -79.71 -52.33 -35.63
C LYS A 3 -78.85 -51.55 -34.61
N SER A 4 -77.72 -51.07 -35.12
CA SER A 4 -77.22 -49.68 -35.22
C SER A 4 -77.61 -48.61 -34.16
N ILE A 5 -76.59 -48.14 -33.42
CA ILE A 5 -75.98 -46.77 -33.41
C ILE A 5 -76.89 -45.51 -33.45
N MET A 6 -76.55 -44.52 -32.59
CA MET A 6 -76.72 -43.03 -32.68
C MET A 6 -78.00 -42.31 -32.15
N THR A 7 -77.75 -41.32 -31.27
CA THR A 7 -78.11 -39.88 -31.43
C THR A 7 -79.52 -39.35 -31.08
N ILE A 8 -79.54 -38.51 -30.02
CA ILE A 8 -80.20 -37.18 -29.82
C ILE A 8 -81.74 -37.07 -29.93
N VAL A 9 -82.34 -36.35 -28.95
CA VAL A 9 -83.29 -35.21 -29.08
C VAL A 9 -84.36 -35.21 -27.97
N MET A 10 -84.51 -34.04 -27.29
CA MET A 10 -85.70 -33.56 -26.54
C MET A 10 -86.11 -34.29 -25.26
N LEU A 11 -86.74 -33.72 -24.24
CA LEU A 11 -87.08 -32.38 -23.71
C LEU A 11 -87.97 -32.72 -22.48
N VAL A 12 -88.06 -31.84 -21.46
CA VAL A 12 -89.08 -31.83 -20.38
C VAL A 12 -88.92 -32.94 -19.31
N MET A 13 -89.14 -32.79 -18.00
CA MET A 13 -89.32 -31.73 -17.00
C MET A 13 -89.82 -32.49 -15.74
N VAL A 14 -89.66 -31.92 -14.55
CA VAL A 14 -90.39 -32.23 -13.31
C VAL A 14 -89.91 -33.50 -12.55
N ALA A 15 -89.15 -33.45 -11.45
CA ALA A 15 -89.26 -32.73 -10.18
C ALA A 15 -90.21 -33.37 -9.13
N ILE A 16 -89.57 -34.06 -8.16
CA ILE A 16 -89.79 -34.06 -6.70
C ILE A 16 -91.15 -34.59 -6.16
N MET A 17 -91.13 -35.57 -5.24
CA MET A 17 -91.45 -35.35 -3.80
C MET A 17 -91.82 -36.60 -2.99
N SER A 18 -91.36 -36.52 -1.74
CA SER A 18 -91.98 -36.97 -0.49
C SER A 18 -91.91 -38.45 -0.08
N GLY A 19 -91.01 -38.68 0.88
CA GLY A 19 -91.42 -38.89 2.27
C GLY A 19 -91.60 -40.32 2.73
N CYS A 20 -90.84 -40.74 3.74
CA CYS A 20 -91.32 -41.46 4.92
C CYS A 20 -90.22 -41.52 6.00
N ALA A 21 -90.67 -41.63 7.25
CA ALA A 21 -89.97 -41.33 8.48
C ALA A 21 -89.43 -42.60 9.19
N VAL A 22 -88.36 -42.41 10.00
CA VAL A 22 -87.89 -43.08 11.25
C VAL A 22 -88.26 -44.56 11.54
N ASN A 23 -87.38 -45.46 12.01
CA ASN A 23 -86.44 -45.41 13.15
C ASN A 23 -85.46 -46.61 13.10
N ALA A 24 -84.22 -46.46 13.62
CA ALA A 24 -83.65 -47.28 14.70
C ALA A 24 -82.11 -47.12 14.80
N ASP A 25 -81.68 -46.68 15.99
CA ASP A 25 -80.39 -46.87 16.67
C ASP A 25 -79.08 -46.43 15.99
N ALA A 26 -78.65 -45.21 16.34
CA ALA A 26 -77.29 -44.72 16.14
C ALA A 26 -76.53 -44.63 17.49
N THR A 27 -75.31 -45.16 17.42
CA THR A 27 -74.14 -45.04 18.31
C THR A 27 -73.99 -43.74 19.11
N PRO A 28 -73.37 -43.76 20.31
CA PRO A 28 -73.03 -42.55 21.04
C PRO A 28 -72.03 -41.69 20.24
N GLU A 29 -72.41 -40.44 20.02
CA GLU A 29 -71.66 -39.41 19.34
C GLU A 29 -70.36 -39.06 20.11
N ILE A 30 -69.21 -39.42 19.54
CA ILE A 30 -67.92 -38.86 19.94
C ILE A 30 -67.88 -37.42 19.42
N THR A 31 -68.09 -36.45 20.32
CA THR A 31 -67.99 -35.03 20.02
C THR A 31 -66.52 -34.63 19.94
N TYR A 32 -66.02 -34.37 18.73
CA TYR A 32 -64.74 -33.67 18.56
C TYR A 32 -64.95 -32.18 18.91
N PRO A 33 -64.07 -31.55 19.71
CA PRO A 33 -64.15 -30.12 19.95
C PRO A 33 -63.98 -29.37 18.62
N LYS A 34 -64.94 -28.49 18.33
CA LYS A 34 -64.92 -27.59 17.18
C LYS A 34 -63.76 -26.61 17.32
N LEU A 35 -62.92 -26.58 16.29
CA LEU A 35 -61.80 -25.65 16.13
C LEU A 35 -62.35 -24.24 15.85
N ASN A 36 -62.66 -23.46 16.89
CA ASN A 36 -62.97 -22.04 16.76
C ASN A 36 -62.42 -21.28 17.98
N ASP A 37 -61.15 -20.88 17.87
CA ASP A 37 -60.63 -19.55 18.21
C ASP A 37 -59.10 -19.60 18.12
N LEU A 38 -58.60 -19.73 16.89
CA LEU A 38 -57.23 -19.34 16.55
C LEU A 38 -57.31 -17.94 15.96
N THR A 39 -57.48 -16.93 16.83
CA THR A 39 -56.99 -15.59 16.51
C THR A 39 -55.47 -15.65 16.57
N SER A 40 -54.88 -16.20 15.52
CA SER A 40 -53.46 -16.31 15.30
C SER A 40 -52.88 -14.92 15.00
N GLN A 41 -52.67 -14.11 16.03
CA GLN A 41 -51.46 -13.30 16.06
C GLN A 41 -50.36 -14.19 16.63
N THR A 42 -49.85 -15.09 15.78
CA THR A 42 -48.68 -15.89 16.10
C THR A 42 -47.48 -14.95 16.05
N GLU A 43 -47.22 -14.22 17.13
CA GLU A 43 -45.87 -13.74 17.36
C GLU A 43 -44.98 -14.98 17.44
N GLU A 44 -44.16 -15.17 16.40
CA GLU A 44 -43.26 -16.32 16.33
C GLU A 44 -42.49 -16.45 17.65
N PRO A 45 -42.33 -17.68 18.18
CA PRO A 45 -41.69 -17.90 19.48
C PRO A 45 -40.23 -17.44 19.55
N TYR A 46 -39.63 -17.19 18.38
CA TYR A 46 -38.25 -16.78 18.20
C TYR A 46 -38.18 -15.69 17.13
N ARG A 47 -37.15 -14.85 17.23
CA ARG A 47 -36.70 -13.98 16.14
C ARG A 47 -35.29 -14.34 15.72
N PHE A 48 -34.97 -14.03 14.47
CA PHE A 48 -33.65 -14.26 13.90
C PHE A 48 -33.00 -12.94 13.48
N GLU A 49 -31.69 -12.84 13.68
CA GLU A 49 -30.86 -11.79 13.10
C GLU A 49 -29.70 -12.42 12.34
N ILE A 50 -29.16 -11.68 11.38
CA ILE A 50 -27.92 -12.03 10.70
C ILE A 50 -26.85 -11.08 11.24
N GLU A 51 -25.80 -11.65 11.83
CA GLU A 51 -24.58 -10.94 12.17
C GLU A 51 -23.54 -11.21 11.09
N THR A 52 -22.93 -10.16 10.54
CA THR A 52 -21.78 -10.26 9.66
C THR A 52 -20.52 -9.94 10.47
N VAL A 53 -19.59 -10.88 10.51
CA VAL A 53 -18.25 -10.66 11.10
C VAL A 53 -17.24 -10.51 9.99
N GLN A 54 -16.46 -9.42 10.06
CA GLN A 54 -15.33 -9.15 9.17
C GLN A 54 -14.02 -9.49 9.88
N GLU A 55 -13.26 -10.40 9.29
CA GLU A 55 -11.91 -10.76 9.73
C GLU A 55 -10.90 -10.23 8.69
N PRO A 56 -9.92 -9.40 9.06
CA PRO A 56 -8.92 -8.93 8.11
C PRO A 56 -8.08 -10.10 7.57
N LEU A 57 -7.76 -10.08 6.28
CA LEU A 57 -6.81 -11.03 5.67
C LEU A 57 -5.36 -10.71 6.09
N GLU A 58 -4.43 -11.57 5.66
CA GLU A 58 -2.98 -11.45 5.93
C GLU A 58 -2.37 -10.11 5.49
N GLU A 59 -1.11 -9.88 5.89
CA GLU A 59 -0.40 -8.62 5.64
C GLU A 59 -0.33 -8.25 4.15
N LEU A 60 -0.30 -6.94 3.90
CA LEU A 60 -0.24 -6.38 2.57
C LEU A 60 1.09 -6.77 1.91
N GLY A 61 1.00 -7.39 0.73
CA GLY A 61 2.16 -7.58 -0.13
C GLY A 61 2.67 -6.24 -0.67
N VAL A 62 3.97 -6.21 -1.00
CA VAL A 62 4.57 -5.18 -1.84
C VAL A 62 4.94 -5.82 -3.16
N GLU A 63 4.55 -5.18 -4.26
CA GLU A 63 4.91 -5.60 -5.61
C GLU A 63 5.79 -4.53 -6.25
N GLU A 64 6.97 -4.93 -6.70
CA GLU A 64 7.87 -4.08 -7.49
C GLU A 64 7.74 -4.41 -8.97
N ARG A 65 7.58 -3.39 -9.81
CA ARG A 65 7.49 -3.54 -11.26
C ARG A 65 8.54 -2.71 -11.96
N GLU A 66 9.27 -3.35 -12.86
CA GLU A 66 10.23 -2.68 -13.73
C GLU A 66 9.55 -1.60 -14.61
N ALA A 67 10.33 -0.58 -14.98
CA ALA A 67 9.84 0.52 -15.78
C ALA A 67 9.39 0.04 -17.18
N SER A 68 8.09 0.14 -17.48
CA SER A 68 7.57 -0.07 -18.84
C SER A 68 7.81 1.16 -19.74
N TYR A 69 7.85 2.35 -19.15
CA TYR A 69 8.28 3.61 -19.75
C TYR A 69 8.81 4.53 -18.65
N VAL A 70 9.49 5.61 -19.02
CA VAL A 70 9.97 6.64 -18.08
C VAL A 70 9.02 7.84 -18.16
N VAL A 71 8.46 8.25 -17.02
CA VAL A 71 7.60 9.44 -16.95
C VAL A 71 8.42 10.71 -17.21
N ASP A 72 7.78 11.81 -17.60
CA ASP A 72 8.49 13.06 -17.83
C ASP A 72 9.20 13.55 -16.55
N GLY A 73 10.49 13.88 -16.68
CA GLY A 73 11.37 14.19 -15.54
C GLY A 73 11.76 12.99 -14.66
N GLY A 74 11.32 11.77 -14.99
CA GLY A 74 11.62 10.55 -14.28
C GLY A 74 12.94 9.89 -14.68
N ALA A 75 13.26 8.79 -14.00
CA ALA A 75 14.39 7.94 -14.37
C ALA A 75 14.04 6.46 -14.25
N SER A 76 14.50 5.66 -15.23
CA SER A 76 14.19 4.22 -15.33
C SER A 76 14.55 3.40 -14.09
N TRP A 77 15.47 3.91 -13.26
CA TRP A 77 16.01 3.25 -12.09
C TRP A 77 15.43 3.77 -10.76
N ILE A 78 14.53 4.78 -10.80
CA ILE A 78 13.82 5.25 -9.60
C ILE A 78 12.49 4.51 -9.50
N PHE A 79 12.30 3.83 -8.38
CA PHE A 79 11.07 3.14 -8.01
C PHE A 79 10.27 4.02 -7.06
N ALA A 80 9.01 4.27 -7.39
CA ALA A 80 8.14 5.07 -6.54
C ALA A 80 6.74 4.45 -6.45
N LYS A 81 6.07 4.70 -5.32
CA LYS A 81 4.73 4.17 -5.07
C LYS A 81 3.73 4.76 -6.06
N THR A 82 3.06 3.90 -6.81
CA THR A 82 2.01 4.28 -7.77
C THR A 82 0.62 3.80 -7.34
N GLN A 83 0.56 2.82 -6.44
CA GLN A 83 -0.68 2.28 -5.89
C GLN A 83 -0.53 1.97 -4.40
N ASP A 84 -1.47 2.43 -3.59
CA ASP A 84 -1.60 2.00 -2.21
C ASP A 84 -2.23 0.60 -2.14
N GLY A 85 -1.70 -0.25 -1.26
CA GLY A 85 -2.30 -1.55 -1.00
C GLY A 85 -3.53 -1.43 -0.09
N GLU A 86 -4.58 -2.18 -0.43
CA GLU A 86 -5.80 -2.26 0.38
C GLU A 86 -5.93 -3.65 0.98
N ARG A 87 -6.10 -3.72 2.31
CA ARG A 87 -6.17 -5.00 3.00
C ARG A 87 -7.55 -5.59 2.78
N GLY A 88 -7.57 -6.81 2.28
CA GLY A 88 -8.78 -7.59 2.10
C GLY A 88 -9.36 -8.07 3.43
N TYR A 89 -10.56 -8.62 3.38
CA TYR A 89 -11.24 -9.18 4.54
C TYR A 89 -12.09 -10.39 4.15
N LYS A 90 -12.32 -11.24 5.13
CA LYS A 90 -13.24 -12.37 5.05
C LYS A 90 -14.50 -12.01 5.82
N GLU A 91 -15.64 -12.05 5.15
CA GLU A 91 -16.94 -11.97 5.79
C GLU A 91 -17.46 -13.36 6.14
N THR A 92 -17.95 -13.54 7.36
CA THR A 92 -18.65 -14.76 7.78
C THR A 92 -19.97 -14.37 8.42
N LYS A 93 -21.09 -14.94 7.95
CA LYS A 93 -22.44 -14.60 8.44
C LYS A 93 -22.92 -15.64 9.45
N TYR A 94 -23.42 -15.17 10.58
CA TYR A 94 -23.97 -15.99 11.64
C TYR A 94 -25.47 -15.73 11.77
N LYS A 95 -26.24 -16.79 11.94
CA LYS A 95 -27.66 -16.71 12.31
C LYS A 95 -27.76 -16.69 13.83
N LEU A 96 -28.26 -15.59 14.37
CA LEU A 96 -28.54 -15.44 15.80
C LEU A 96 -30.01 -15.75 16.04
N THR A 97 -30.31 -16.55 17.04
CA THR A 97 -31.68 -16.89 17.43
C THR A 97 -31.96 -16.36 18.83
N TYR A 98 -33.04 -15.60 18.99
CA TYR A 98 -33.44 -15.02 20.27
C TYR A 98 -34.81 -15.54 20.72
N ASN A 99 -35.02 -15.61 22.04
CA ASN A 99 -36.34 -15.89 22.60
C ASN A 99 -37.21 -14.60 22.71
N LYS A 100 -38.44 -14.74 23.19
CA LYS A 100 -39.38 -13.62 23.39
C LYS A 100 -38.94 -12.57 24.43
N LYS A 101 -37.90 -12.84 25.22
CA LYS A 101 -37.30 -11.91 26.18
C LYS A 101 -36.02 -11.25 25.64
N ASP A 102 -35.75 -11.39 24.34
CA ASP A 102 -34.52 -10.93 23.66
C ASP A 102 -33.22 -11.56 24.18
N GLU A 103 -33.30 -12.74 24.81
CA GLU A 103 -32.10 -13.48 25.22
C GLU A 103 -31.57 -14.30 24.04
N LEU A 104 -30.26 -14.19 23.77
CA LEU A 104 -29.59 -14.96 22.72
C LEU A 104 -29.56 -16.45 23.10
N LEU A 105 -30.17 -17.28 22.27
CA LEU A 105 -30.22 -18.74 22.46
C LEU A 105 -29.13 -19.47 21.68
N SER A 106 -28.81 -19.01 20.47
CA SER A 106 -27.80 -19.64 19.63
C SER A 106 -27.18 -18.66 18.64
N ARG A 107 -25.92 -18.92 18.30
CA ARG A 107 -25.16 -18.26 17.23
C ARG A 107 -24.56 -19.37 16.39
N VAL A 108 -25.07 -19.55 15.16
CA VAL A 108 -24.65 -20.63 14.26
C VAL A 108 -24.16 -20.01 12.96
N GLU A 109 -22.97 -20.40 12.52
CA GLU A 109 -22.44 -19.99 11.22
C GLU A 109 -23.36 -20.47 10.10
N ILE A 110 -23.68 -19.58 9.16
CA ILE A 110 -24.48 -19.94 7.99
C ILE A 110 -23.55 -20.68 7.01
N PRO A 111 -23.82 -21.94 6.65
CA PRO A 111 -22.97 -22.69 5.73
C PRO A 111 -22.80 -21.97 4.38
N ASN A 112 -21.57 -21.97 3.86
CA ASN A 112 -21.20 -21.30 2.60
C ASN A 112 -21.51 -19.79 2.56
N SER A 113 -21.64 -19.13 3.72
CA SER A 113 -21.82 -17.67 3.78
C SER A 113 -20.53 -16.88 3.75
N THR A 114 -19.39 -17.58 3.70
CA THR A 114 -18.08 -16.96 3.65
C THR A 114 -17.86 -16.27 2.30
N GLU A 115 -17.66 -14.96 2.34
CA GLU A 115 -17.25 -14.15 1.19
C GLU A 115 -15.84 -13.62 1.46
N VAL A 116 -14.94 -13.75 0.48
CA VAL A 116 -13.55 -13.31 0.61
C VAL A 116 -13.32 -12.15 -0.35
N TYR A 117 -12.84 -11.03 0.20
CA TYR A 117 -12.41 -9.86 -0.54
C TYR A 117 -10.89 -9.83 -0.48
N ASP A 118 -10.23 -10.08 -1.61
CA ASP A 118 -8.78 -10.23 -1.67
C ASP A 118 -8.04 -8.91 -1.36
N SER A 119 -6.85 -9.03 -0.76
CA SER A 119 -5.95 -7.90 -0.57
C SER A 119 -5.35 -7.45 -1.90
N THR A 120 -5.21 -6.14 -2.08
CA THR A 120 -4.44 -5.56 -3.18
C THR A 120 -3.07 -5.11 -2.66
N PRO A 121 -1.96 -5.41 -3.36
CA PRO A 121 -0.63 -5.05 -2.90
C PRO A 121 -0.37 -3.55 -3.07
N THR A 122 0.58 -3.03 -2.29
CA THR A 122 1.19 -1.73 -2.59
C THR A 122 2.13 -1.92 -3.78
N VAL A 123 2.02 -1.06 -4.80
CA VAL A 123 2.83 -1.19 -6.01
C VAL A 123 3.85 -0.06 -6.09
N TYR A 124 5.11 -0.46 -6.30
CA TYR A 124 6.19 0.44 -6.68
C TYR A 124 6.58 0.16 -8.12
N GLU A 125 6.61 1.20 -8.95
CA GLU A 125 6.99 1.08 -10.36
C GLU A 125 8.27 1.85 -10.61
N GLY A 126 9.15 1.29 -11.45
CA GLY A 126 10.32 1.97 -11.98
C GLY A 126 9.94 3.07 -12.98
N GLY A 127 10.89 3.93 -13.34
CA GLY A 127 10.66 4.97 -14.34
C GLY A 127 10.02 6.25 -13.80
N GLN A 128 10.04 6.45 -12.48
CA GLN A 128 9.31 7.53 -11.82
C GLN A 128 10.19 8.75 -11.57
N VAL A 129 9.54 9.88 -11.21
CA VAL A 129 10.22 11.08 -10.72
C VAL A 129 10.68 10.85 -9.29
N ALA A 130 11.83 11.44 -8.92
CA ALA A 130 12.25 11.51 -7.54
C ALA A 130 11.15 12.12 -6.66
N GLN A 131 10.76 11.43 -5.59
CA GLN A 131 9.81 11.91 -4.59
C GLN A 131 10.09 11.27 -3.22
N PRO A 132 9.65 11.86 -2.11
CA PRO A 132 9.79 11.24 -0.79
C PRO A 132 9.21 9.82 -0.75
N GLY A 133 9.94 8.88 -0.17
CA GLY A 133 9.60 7.45 -0.11
C GLY A 133 9.85 6.67 -1.40
N ALA A 134 10.31 7.31 -2.48
CA ALA A 134 10.87 6.59 -3.62
C ALA A 134 12.27 6.08 -3.29
N TYR A 135 12.71 5.01 -3.95
CA TYR A 135 14.02 4.41 -3.73
C TYR A 135 14.65 3.93 -5.02
N TYR A 136 15.93 3.58 -4.95
CA TYR A 136 16.66 2.94 -6.02
C TYR A 136 17.88 2.19 -5.50
N GLU A 137 18.35 1.22 -6.29
CA GLU A 137 19.63 0.56 -6.06
C GLU A 137 20.74 1.32 -6.79
N ALA A 138 21.65 1.88 -6.00
CA ALA A 138 22.83 2.52 -6.53
C ALA A 138 23.74 1.47 -7.15
N SER A 139 23.94 1.55 -8.46
CA SER A 139 24.81 0.60 -9.19
C SER A 139 26.28 0.73 -8.78
N ARG A 140 26.67 1.88 -8.23
CA ARG A 140 28.02 2.13 -7.72
C ARG A 140 28.05 3.33 -6.78
N ILE A 141 28.79 3.17 -5.69
CA ILE A 141 29.32 4.22 -4.83
C ILE A 141 30.79 4.43 -5.20
N THR A 142 31.10 5.62 -5.67
CA THR A 142 32.48 6.10 -5.80
C THR A 142 32.77 7.15 -4.73
N ARG A 143 34.01 7.62 -4.69
CA ARG A 143 34.43 8.70 -3.81
C ARG A 143 35.22 9.71 -4.64
N TYR A 144 35.08 10.98 -4.31
CA TYR A 144 35.83 12.06 -4.97
C TYR A 144 36.35 13.06 -3.94
N GLY A 145 37.43 13.76 -4.31
CA GLY A 145 37.95 14.89 -3.56
C GLY A 145 37.64 16.24 -4.19
N VAL A 146 37.84 17.32 -3.43
CA VAL A 146 37.73 18.69 -3.97
C VAL A 146 38.79 18.98 -5.03
N ASP A 147 39.94 18.30 -4.95
CA ASP A 147 41.09 18.34 -5.84
C ASP A 147 41.01 17.28 -6.96
N CYS A 148 39.82 16.74 -7.22
CA CYS A 148 39.60 15.79 -8.30
C CYS A 148 39.99 16.36 -9.67
N VAL A 149 40.29 15.48 -10.62
CA VAL A 149 40.51 15.88 -12.02
C VAL A 149 39.20 16.46 -12.59
N GLY A 150 39.20 17.75 -12.92
CA GLY A 150 38.02 18.48 -13.40
C GLY A 150 37.27 19.25 -12.32
N CYS A 151 37.66 19.12 -11.06
CA CYS A 151 37.19 19.98 -9.98
C CYS A 151 37.91 21.33 -10.00
N ASN A 152 37.19 22.40 -9.64
CA ASN A 152 37.72 23.76 -9.60
C ASN A 152 38.17 24.14 -8.18
N MET A 153 39.20 23.48 -7.66
CA MET A 153 39.79 23.84 -6.37
C MET A 153 40.69 25.08 -6.51
N GLY A 154 40.47 26.07 -5.64
CA GLY A 154 41.32 27.23 -5.48
C GLY A 154 42.64 26.92 -4.75
N ALA A 155 43.57 27.88 -4.79
CA ALA A 155 44.86 27.75 -4.10
C ALA A 155 44.73 27.68 -2.56
N ASP A 156 43.57 28.06 -2.02
CA ASP A 156 43.21 27.95 -0.60
C ASP A 156 42.69 26.57 -0.21
N GLY A 157 42.70 25.59 -1.14
CA GLY A 157 42.25 24.23 -0.88
C GLY A 157 40.73 24.08 -0.83
N ARG A 158 39.99 25.03 -1.42
CA ARG A 158 38.52 25.07 -1.40
C ARG A 158 37.93 25.08 -2.80
N GLY A 159 36.77 24.48 -2.95
CA GLY A 159 35.98 24.44 -4.17
C GLY A 159 34.50 24.63 -3.89
N GLY A 160 33.70 24.60 -4.94
CA GLY A 160 32.24 24.66 -4.85
C GLY A 160 31.60 23.45 -5.50
N THR A 161 30.54 22.95 -4.89
CA THR A 161 29.66 21.95 -5.52
C THR A 161 28.74 22.60 -6.55
N ALA A 162 28.05 21.81 -7.37
CA ALA A 162 27.02 22.31 -8.28
C ALA A 162 25.89 23.09 -7.59
N SER A 163 25.59 22.80 -6.31
CA SER A 163 24.65 23.56 -5.47
C SER A 163 25.22 24.89 -4.94
N GLY A 164 26.51 25.15 -5.11
CA GLY A 164 27.19 26.34 -4.61
C GLY A 164 27.55 26.28 -3.11
N VAL A 165 27.37 25.12 -2.48
CA VAL A 165 27.94 24.85 -1.15
C VAL A 165 29.45 24.67 -1.30
N GLY A 166 30.20 25.23 -0.34
CA GLY A 166 31.66 25.15 -0.35
C GLY A 166 32.16 23.83 0.24
N VAL A 167 33.16 23.23 -0.38
CA VAL A 167 33.87 22.03 0.10
C VAL A 167 35.37 22.28 0.09
N GLY A 168 36.11 21.65 1.01
CA GLY A 168 37.54 21.87 1.23
C GLY A 168 38.36 20.57 1.12
N LEU A 169 39.58 20.55 1.62
CA LEU A 169 40.35 19.30 1.72
C LEU A 169 39.85 18.40 2.88
N ASP A 170 39.28 19.02 3.91
CA ASP A 170 38.90 18.38 5.18
C ASP A 170 37.67 19.01 5.84
N SER A 171 36.94 19.87 5.13
CA SER A 171 35.88 20.70 5.70
C SER A 171 34.79 21.05 4.69
N VAL A 172 33.60 21.36 5.20
CA VAL A 172 32.43 21.77 4.41
C VAL A 172 31.85 23.08 4.96
N ARG A 173 31.48 23.99 4.06
CA ARG A 173 30.80 25.24 4.43
C ARG A 173 29.34 24.96 4.79
N GLN A 174 28.94 25.34 5.99
CA GLN A 174 27.57 25.20 6.50
C GLN A 174 26.67 26.35 6.02
N LYS A 175 25.36 26.27 6.31
CA LYS A 175 24.39 27.24 5.79
C LYS A 175 24.58 28.65 6.34
N ASP A 176 25.09 28.76 7.56
CA ASP A 176 25.45 30.02 8.22
C ASP A 176 26.77 30.63 7.72
N GLY A 177 27.45 29.96 6.79
CA GLY A 177 28.72 30.39 6.20
C GLY A 177 29.95 29.91 6.96
N THR A 178 29.80 29.26 8.12
CA THR A 178 30.93 28.69 8.86
C THR A 178 31.52 27.48 8.13
N TRP A 179 32.82 27.23 8.31
CA TRP A 179 33.48 26.03 7.80
C TRP A 179 33.70 25.07 8.95
N LEU A 180 33.10 23.89 8.86
CA LEU A 180 33.27 22.84 9.87
C LEU A 180 34.12 21.69 9.33
N PRO A 181 34.99 21.10 10.16
CA PRO A 181 35.76 19.93 9.77
C PRO A 181 34.84 18.72 9.54
N GLY A 182 35.21 17.87 8.59
CA GLY A 182 34.46 16.68 8.19
C GLY A 182 33.85 16.78 6.78
N MET A 183 32.99 15.81 6.45
CA MET A 183 32.45 15.60 5.09
C MET A 183 30.94 15.87 5.00
N THR A 184 30.40 16.63 5.95
CA THR A 184 28.96 16.83 6.12
C THR A 184 28.54 18.30 5.99
N TYR A 185 27.42 18.52 5.32
CA TYR A 185 26.67 19.77 5.31
C TYR A 185 25.41 19.60 6.16
N GLU A 186 25.27 20.40 7.23
CA GLU A 186 24.11 20.35 8.15
C GLU A 186 23.86 18.93 8.71
N GLY A 187 24.93 18.16 8.92
CA GLY A 187 24.87 16.78 9.40
C GLY A 187 24.64 15.70 8.33
N TYR A 188 24.49 16.08 7.06
CA TYR A 188 24.31 15.16 5.94
C TYR A 188 25.60 15.01 5.13
N TYR A 189 25.98 13.78 4.80
CA TYR A 189 27.15 13.54 3.94
C TYR A 189 26.92 14.09 2.53
N VAL A 190 27.96 14.67 1.94
CA VAL A 190 27.84 15.31 0.63
C VAL A 190 28.00 14.29 -0.50
N ILE A 191 27.03 14.24 -1.42
CA ILE A 191 27.10 13.37 -2.61
C ILE A 191 26.90 14.13 -3.93
N ALA A 192 27.52 13.60 -4.99
CA ALA A 192 27.19 13.87 -6.37
C ALA A 192 26.37 12.71 -6.95
N THR A 193 25.38 13.02 -7.79
CA THR A 193 24.61 12.01 -8.54
C THR A 193 24.00 12.61 -9.81
N SER A 194 23.22 11.81 -10.54
CA SER A 194 22.51 12.21 -11.76
C SER A 194 21.53 13.37 -11.51
N SER A 195 21.24 14.12 -12.56
CA SER A 195 20.24 15.21 -12.54
C SER A 195 18.80 14.73 -12.30
N ALA A 196 18.53 13.43 -12.40
CA ALA A 196 17.23 12.86 -12.05
C ALA A 196 16.85 13.08 -10.57
N LEU A 197 17.85 13.19 -9.67
CA LEU A 197 17.64 13.67 -8.31
C LEU A 197 17.94 15.17 -8.25
N PRO A 198 16.97 16.04 -7.91
CA PRO A 198 17.21 17.46 -7.72
C PRO A 198 18.34 17.74 -6.71
N LEU A 199 19.04 18.87 -6.88
CA LEU A 199 19.98 19.35 -5.86
C LEU A 199 19.23 19.60 -4.55
N CYS A 200 19.92 19.47 -3.42
CA CYS A 200 19.38 19.55 -2.07
C CYS A 200 18.43 18.40 -1.67
N THR A 201 18.32 17.35 -2.49
CA THR A 201 17.63 16.11 -2.10
C THR A 201 18.39 15.43 -0.97
N VAL A 202 17.69 15.06 0.10
CA VAL A 202 18.22 14.23 1.18
C VAL A 202 17.83 12.79 0.93
N VAL A 203 18.81 11.91 1.03
CA VAL A 203 18.65 10.46 0.87
C VAL A 203 19.19 9.72 2.08
N GLU A 204 18.69 8.53 2.32
CA GLU A 204 19.30 7.56 3.22
C GLU A 204 19.95 6.46 2.38
N VAL A 205 21.23 6.21 2.64
CA VAL A 205 22.02 5.17 1.97
C VAL A 205 22.20 4.02 2.95
N SER A 206 21.79 2.83 2.56
CA SER A 206 21.89 1.60 3.35
C SER A 206 22.52 0.48 2.53
N ASN A 207 22.76 -0.68 3.16
CA ASN A 207 23.37 -1.85 2.52
C ASN A 207 24.67 -1.54 1.74
N HIS A 208 25.51 -0.66 2.27
CA HIS A 208 26.78 -0.25 1.66
C HIS A 208 27.98 -0.82 2.40
N THR A 209 29.15 -0.76 1.77
CA THR A 209 30.43 -1.11 2.40
C THR A 209 31.38 0.07 2.64
N VAL A 210 30.90 1.31 2.44
CA VAL A 210 31.64 2.53 2.79
C VAL A 210 32.06 2.49 4.27
N SER A 211 33.29 2.91 4.56
CA SER A 211 33.79 3.13 5.91
C SER A 211 34.67 4.38 5.99
N GLY A 212 34.69 5.04 7.15
CA GLY A 212 35.52 6.23 7.39
C GLY A 212 34.70 7.51 7.53
N ALA A 213 35.33 8.57 8.04
CA ALA A 213 34.69 9.85 8.35
C ALA A 213 33.37 9.74 9.15
N GLY A 214 33.26 8.73 10.03
CA GLY A 214 32.07 8.45 10.84
C GLY A 214 31.10 7.41 10.25
N ILE A 215 31.27 7.01 8.99
CA ILE A 215 30.46 5.97 8.33
C ILE A 215 30.97 4.59 8.70
N GLN A 216 30.05 3.66 9.00
CA GLN A 216 30.33 2.26 9.28
C GLN A 216 29.64 1.36 8.25
N PRO A 217 30.32 0.34 7.69
CA PRO A 217 29.72 -0.60 6.74
C PRO A 217 28.44 -1.24 7.29
N GLY A 218 27.40 -1.31 6.47
CA GLY A 218 26.10 -1.88 6.83
C GLY A 218 25.24 -1.02 7.78
N VAL A 219 25.73 0.12 8.26
CA VAL A 219 24.96 1.05 9.09
C VAL A 219 24.47 2.20 8.21
N PRO A 220 23.15 2.39 8.04
CA PRO A 220 22.63 3.45 7.19
C PRO A 220 23.14 4.84 7.59
N PHE A 221 23.39 5.69 6.60
CA PHE A 221 23.73 7.10 6.82
C PHE A 221 22.92 7.99 5.88
N ARG A 222 22.75 9.25 6.28
CA ARG A 222 22.03 10.24 5.48
C ARG A 222 22.99 11.11 4.69
N ALA A 223 22.63 11.34 3.44
CA ALA A 223 23.39 12.15 2.51
C ALA A 223 22.51 13.21 1.85
N ILE A 224 23.15 14.25 1.34
CA ILE A 224 22.50 15.34 0.61
C ILE A 224 23.17 15.53 -0.75
N VAL A 225 22.34 15.63 -1.78
CA VAL A 225 22.75 15.83 -3.16
C VAL A 225 23.16 17.28 -3.36
N LEU A 226 24.45 17.57 -3.28
CA LEU A 226 24.97 18.94 -3.49
C LEU A 226 25.71 19.10 -4.79
N ASP A 227 26.11 18.01 -5.42
CA ASP A 227 27.04 18.08 -6.55
C ASP A 227 26.61 17.26 -7.77
N ARG A 228 27.35 17.45 -8.86
CA ARG A 228 27.21 16.76 -10.14
C ARG A 228 28.57 16.32 -10.64
N GLY A 229 28.64 15.11 -11.17
CA GLY A 229 29.83 14.62 -11.86
C GLY A 229 29.50 14.24 -13.30
N GLY A 230 30.35 14.63 -14.25
CA GLY A 230 30.14 14.28 -15.66
C GLY A 230 30.04 12.76 -15.88
N ALA A 231 30.82 11.98 -15.13
CA ALA A 231 30.82 10.51 -15.16
C ALA A 231 29.81 9.86 -14.20
N ILE A 232 29.13 10.65 -13.36
CA ILE A 232 28.19 10.18 -12.35
C ILE A 232 26.77 10.32 -12.91
N GLN A 233 26.36 9.30 -13.65
CA GLN A 233 25.09 9.21 -14.37
C GLN A 233 24.33 7.95 -13.96
N GLY A 234 23.03 7.91 -14.27
CA GLY A 234 22.17 6.82 -13.84
C GLY A 234 22.08 6.74 -12.31
N SER A 235 21.98 5.54 -11.76
CA SER A 235 21.85 5.31 -10.31
C SER A 235 23.17 5.46 -9.52
N LYS A 236 24.27 5.90 -10.14
CA LYS A 236 25.55 6.05 -9.44
C LYS A 236 25.51 7.18 -8.43
N ILE A 237 26.20 7.00 -7.32
CA ILE A 237 26.48 8.06 -6.35
C ILE A 237 27.98 8.21 -6.16
N ASP A 238 28.42 9.44 -5.92
CA ASP A 238 29.81 9.77 -5.66
C ASP A 238 29.90 10.53 -4.34
N LEU A 239 30.61 9.95 -3.38
CA LEU A 239 30.67 10.45 -2.01
C LEU A 239 31.87 11.38 -1.87
N TYR A 240 31.63 12.62 -1.45
CA TYR A 240 32.70 13.56 -1.18
C TYR A 240 33.49 13.09 0.05
N ALA A 241 34.81 12.97 -0.12
CA ALA A 241 35.70 12.35 0.87
C ALA A 241 36.94 13.21 1.19
N GLY A 242 36.89 14.52 0.90
CA GLY A 242 37.95 15.46 1.23
C GLY A 242 38.92 15.66 0.07
N SER A 243 40.15 15.13 0.20
CA SER A 243 41.14 15.14 -0.89
C SER A 243 41.16 13.80 -1.64
N GLU A 244 41.24 13.88 -2.96
CA GLU A 244 41.42 12.77 -3.92
C GLU A 244 42.74 12.05 -3.65
N SER A 245 43.79 12.81 -3.27
CA SER A 245 45.11 12.27 -2.95
C SER A 245 45.15 11.53 -1.61
N ALA A 246 44.19 11.79 -0.72
CA ALA A 246 44.12 11.26 0.64
C ALA A 246 42.67 11.09 1.11
N LEU A 247 41.93 10.22 0.42
CA LEU A 247 40.51 10.01 0.69
C LEU A 247 40.28 9.57 2.14
N SER A 248 39.40 10.29 2.85
CA SER A 248 39.04 10.01 4.24
C SER A 248 38.13 8.78 4.43
N MET A 249 37.62 8.24 3.33
CA MET A 249 36.68 7.12 3.29
C MET A 249 37.22 6.01 2.39
N SER A 250 36.94 4.77 2.75
CA SER A 250 37.24 3.57 1.95
C SER A 250 35.96 2.86 1.52
N GLN A 251 36.02 2.13 0.40
CA GLN A 251 34.92 1.30 -0.10
C GLN A 251 35.38 -0.16 -0.10
N GLY A 252 34.52 -1.06 0.39
CA GLY A 252 34.75 -2.50 0.28
C GLY A 252 34.58 -3.04 -1.14
N HIS A 253 34.52 -4.36 -1.26
CA HIS A 253 34.43 -5.03 -2.56
C HIS A 253 33.08 -4.80 -3.25
N ALA A 254 31.98 -4.88 -2.48
CA ALA A 254 30.64 -4.52 -2.94
C ALA A 254 30.54 -2.99 -3.02
N GLN A 255 30.18 -2.49 -4.19
CA GLN A 255 30.12 -1.05 -4.48
C GLN A 255 28.69 -0.56 -4.68
N ASP A 256 27.73 -1.45 -4.66
CA ASP A 256 26.30 -1.17 -4.66
C ASP A 256 25.80 -0.72 -3.27
N ALA A 257 24.61 -0.14 -3.25
CA ALA A 257 23.88 0.25 -2.05
C ALA A 257 22.42 0.55 -2.35
N SER A 258 21.56 0.41 -1.34
CA SER A 258 20.16 0.81 -1.43
C SER A 258 20.02 2.28 -1.02
N VAL A 259 19.22 3.05 -1.76
CA VAL A 259 19.03 4.48 -1.53
C VAL A 259 17.55 4.82 -1.43
N GLU A 260 17.12 5.39 -0.31
CA GLU A 260 15.77 5.93 -0.13
C GLU A 260 15.79 7.45 -0.21
N ILE A 261 14.86 8.05 -0.95
CA ILE A 261 14.68 9.50 -1.03
C ILE A 261 13.82 9.94 0.15
N ILE A 262 14.44 10.66 1.08
CA ILE A 262 13.79 11.10 2.33
C ILE A 262 13.04 12.42 2.12
N SER A 263 13.67 13.38 1.44
CA SER A 263 13.05 14.68 1.18
C SER A 263 13.66 15.38 -0.02
N LEU A 264 12.83 16.19 -0.70
CA LEU A 264 13.26 17.10 -1.75
C LEU A 264 13.27 18.52 -1.20
N ASN A 265 14.46 19.09 -1.05
CA ASN A 265 14.60 20.45 -0.52
C ASN A 265 14.96 21.42 -1.64
N SER A 266 14.71 22.71 -1.38
CA SER A 266 15.03 23.77 -2.33
C SER A 266 16.40 24.37 -2.07
N ARG A 267 17.10 24.68 -3.17
CA ARG A 267 18.26 25.55 -3.15
C ARG A 267 17.82 27.00 -3.03
N TYR A 268 18.46 27.78 -2.15
CA TYR A 268 18.17 29.20 -1.95
C TYR A 268 19.45 30.00 -1.74
N GLN A 269 19.35 31.32 -1.85
CA GLN A 269 20.48 32.22 -1.63
C GLN A 269 20.24 33.04 -0.35
N SER A 270 21.25 33.11 0.52
CA SER A 270 21.29 33.98 1.71
C SER A 270 22.64 34.65 1.79
N ASP A 271 22.67 35.96 2.01
CA ASP A 271 23.90 36.74 2.18
C ASP A 271 24.93 36.52 1.05
N GLY A 272 24.44 36.38 -0.18
CA GLY A 272 25.25 36.14 -1.37
C GLY A 272 25.70 34.68 -1.56
N LEU A 273 25.44 33.79 -0.61
CA LEU A 273 25.84 32.39 -0.62
C LEU A 273 24.66 31.48 -1.00
N TRP A 274 24.93 30.46 -1.81
CA TRP A 274 23.95 29.42 -2.12
C TRP A 274 23.93 28.35 -1.05
N ASN A 275 22.73 27.96 -0.61
CA ASN A 275 22.49 26.99 0.46
C ASN A 275 21.34 26.04 0.08
N CYS A 276 21.19 24.97 0.84
CA CYS A 276 20.06 24.05 0.78
C CYS A 276 19.17 24.20 2.01
N GLY A 277 17.86 24.22 1.82
CA GLY A 277 16.84 24.44 2.87
C GLY A 277 16.58 23.22 3.74
N VAL A 278 17.60 22.78 4.46
CA VAL A 278 17.54 21.68 5.45
C VAL A 278 17.72 22.18 6.88
#